data_AF-A0A7W4E3Z8-F1
#
_entry.id   AF-A0A7W4E3Z8-F1
#
_cell.length_a   1.000
_cell.length_b   1.000
_cell.length_c   1.000
_cell.angle_alpha   90.00
_cell.angle_beta   90.00
_cell.angle_gamma   90.00
#
_symmetry.space_group_name_H-M   'P 1'
#
loop_
_entity.id
_entity.type
_entity.pdbx_description
1 polymer ?
#
loop_
_entity_poly.entity_id
_entity_poly.type
_entity_poly.pdbx_seq_one_letter_code
_entity_poly.pdbx_strand_id
1 'polypeptide(L)' 'MTIGPKKKVSKVQTRKRHSTWKALNLKRLENTYQTAKCPNCGANRLNHRVCPSCGYYNGKQVVTVKSTSKETVVDA' A
#
# COMPACT_ATOMS: atom_id res chain seq x y z
N MET A 1 -19.19 29.01 -30.51
CA MET A 1 -19.02 27.68 -29.87
C MET A 1 -18.63 27.93 -28.42
N THR A 2 -19.42 27.44 -27.46
CA THR A 2 -19.15 27.69 -26.03
C THR A 2 -18.03 26.76 -25.56
N ILE A 3 -16.98 27.31 -24.92
CA ILE A 3 -15.83 26.58 -24.32
C ILE A 3 -16.24 25.87 -23.01
N GLY A 4 -17.50 25.43 -22.93
CA GLY A 4 -18.09 24.85 -21.74
C GLY A 4 -18.98 23.66 -22.07
N PRO A 5 -19.30 22.83 -21.07
CA PRO A 5 -20.16 21.68 -21.26
C PRO A 5 -21.52 22.12 -21.79
N LYS A 6 -21.90 21.61 -22.96
CA LYS A 6 -23.17 21.95 -23.61
C LYS A 6 -24.39 21.57 -22.77
N LYS A 7 -24.28 20.54 -21.93
CA LYS A 7 -25.32 20.02 -21.03
C LYS A 7 -24.70 19.49 -19.74
N LYS A 8 -25.51 19.41 -18.68
CA LYS A 8 -25.14 18.74 -17.43
C LYS A 8 -24.87 17.24 -17.68
N VAL A 9 -23.77 16.74 -17.12
CA VAL A 9 -23.42 15.32 -17.20
C VAL A 9 -24.40 14.50 -16.36
N SER A 10 -24.86 13.36 -16.87
CA SER A 10 -25.80 12.50 -16.14
C SER A 10 -25.16 11.91 -14.88
N LYS A 11 -26.00 11.55 -13.90
CA LYS A 11 -25.56 10.91 -12.66
C LYS A 11 -24.85 9.58 -12.93
N VAL A 12 -25.36 8.81 -13.90
CA VAL A 12 -24.77 7.53 -14.32
C VAL A 12 -23.38 7.74 -14.93
N GLN A 13 -23.22 8.70 -15.84
CA GLN A 13 -21.94 8.96 -16.52
C GLN A 13 -20.88 9.48 -15.54
N THR A 14 -21.26 10.34 -14.59
CA THR A 14 -20.36 10.81 -13.53
C THR A 14 -19.87 9.66 -12.64
N ARG A 15 -20.77 8.77 -12.22
CA ARG A 15 -20.43 7.59 -11.40
C ARG A 15 -19.51 6.63 -12.16
N LYS A 16 -19.78 6.38 -13.44
CA LYS A 16 -18.94 5.53 -14.30
C LYS A 16 -17.52 6.09 -14.45
N ARG A 17 -17.37 7.40 -14.64
CA ARG A 17 -16.05 8.05 -14.72
C ARG A 17 -15.29 7.94 -13.40
N HIS A 18 -15.98 8.09 -12.27
CA HIS A 18 -15.35 7.96 -10.96
C HIS A 18 -14.92 6.52 -10.66
N SER A 19 -15.75 5.53 -11.00
CA SER A 19 -15.40 4.11 -10.79
C SER A 19 -14.20 3.68 -11.63
N THR A 20 -14.13 4.10 -12.90
CA THR A 20 -12.98 3.81 -13.77
C THR A 20 -11.71 4.51 -13.27
N TRP A 21 -11.79 5.78 -12.87
CA TRP A 21 -10.66 6.51 -12.28
C TRP A 21 -10.11 5.81 -11.03
N LYS A 22 -10.98 5.35 -10.12
CA LYS A 22 -10.58 4.61 -8.92
C LYS A 22 -9.86 3.30 -9.28
N ALA A 23 -10.43 2.51 -10.18
CA ALA A 23 -9.83 1.24 -10.61
C ALA A 23 -8.45 1.44 -11.28
N LEU A 24 -8.32 2.45 -12.14
CA LEU A 24 -7.05 2.76 -12.80
C LEU A 24 -5.98 3.24 -11.81
N ASN A 25 -6.35 4.04 -10.82
CA ASN A 25 -5.40 4.50 -9.81
C ASN A 25 -4.95 3.38 -8.89
N LEU A 26 -5.84 2.49 -8.47
CA LEU A 26 -5.46 1.31 -7.70
C LEU A 26 -4.46 0.45 -8.47
N LYS A 27 -4.70 0.18 -9.76
CA LYS A 27 -3.77 -0.56 -10.62
C LYS A 27 -2.42 0.14 -10.76
N ARG A 28 -2.40 1.48 -10.90
CA ARG A 28 -1.15 2.25 -10.94
C ARG A 28 -0.36 2.16 -9.63
N LEU A 29 -1.05 2.24 -8.50
CA LEU A 29 -0.43 2.13 -7.17
C LEU A 29 0.15 0.73 -6.96
N GLU A 30 -0.58 -0.32 -7.33
CA GLU A 30 -0.10 -1.71 -7.24
C GLU A 30 1.17 -1.94 -8.07
N ASN A 31 1.22 -1.43 -9.29
CA ASN A 31 2.40 -1.57 -10.15
C ASN A 31 3.61 -0.77 -9.68
N THR A 32 3.40 0.32 -8.92
CA THR A 32 4.48 1.21 -8.48
C THR A 32 5.07 0.81 -7.14
N TYR A 33 4.23 0.33 -6.20
CA TYR A 33 4.67 -0.04 -4.86
C TYR A 33 4.82 -1.55 -4.73
N GLN A 34 5.98 -2.06 -5.16
CA GLN A 34 6.31 -3.47 -4.98
C GLN A 34 6.71 -3.77 -3.54
N THR A 35 6.07 -4.79 -2.97
CA THR A 35 6.41 -5.34 -1.65
C THR A 35 7.15 -6.67 -1.79
N ALA A 36 8.19 -6.87 -0.99
CA ALA A 36 8.92 -8.13 -0.87
C ALA A 36 8.89 -8.63 0.57
N LYS A 37 9.09 -9.95 0.74
CA LYS A 37 9.22 -10.54 2.07
C LYS A 37 10.52 -10.09 2.74
N CYS A 38 10.45 -9.75 4.03
CA CYS A 38 11.63 -9.46 4.82
C CYS A 38 12.39 -10.77 5.13
N PRO A 39 13.71 -10.84 4.90
CA PRO A 39 14.49 -12.05 5.21
C PRO A 39 14.60 -12.34 6.72
N ASN A 40 14.43 -11.32 7.58
CA ASN A 40 14.61 -11.49 9.04
C ASN A 40 13.31 -11.89 9.75
N CYS A 41 12.17 -11.28 9.41
CA CYS A 41 10.90 -11.49 10.12
C CYS A 41 9.76 -12.03 9.25
N GLY A 42 10.00 -12.26 7.95
CA GLY A 42 8.99 -12.78 7.01
C GLY A 42 7.87 -11.80 6.61
N ALA A 43 7.72 -10.67 7.31
CA ALA A 43 6.71 -9.66 7.01
C ALA A 43 6.94 -8.98 5.65
N ASN A 44 5.87 -8.53 4.99
CA ASN A 44 5.97 -7.75 3.76
C ASN A 44 6.54 -6.37 4.07
N ARG A 45 7.56 -5.97 3.30
CA ARG A 45 8.17 -4.64 3.34
C ARG A 45 8.26 -4.07 1.93
N LEU A 46 8.33 -2.75 1.84
CA LEU A 46 8.62 -2.09 0.56
C LEU A 46 10.07 -2.32 0.14
N ASN A 47 10.28 -2.45 -1.18
CA ASN A 47 11.62 -2.55 -1.75
C ASN A 47 12.46 -1.31 -1.42
N HIS A 48 13.77 -1.51 -1.20
CA HIS A 48 14.73 -0.47 -0.79
C HIS A 48 14.38 0.34 0.48
N ARG A 49 13.43 -0.13 1.29
CA ARG A 49 13.10 0.48 2.58
C ARG A 49 13.42 -0.44 3.75
N VAL A 50 13.66 0.17 4.91
CA VAL A 50 13.77 -0.52 6.19
C VAL A 50 12.45 -1.23 6.50
N CYS A 51 12.52 -2.44 7.03
CA CYS A 51 11.31 -3.16 7.43
C CYS A 51 10.65 -2.44 8.62
N PRO A 52 9.37 -2.05 8.54
CA PRO A 52 8.70 -1.36 9.64
C PRO A 52 8.45 -2.29 10.84
N SER A 53 8.36 -3.61 10.62
CA SER A 53 8.06 -4.58 11.67
C SER A 53 9.28 -4.91 12.54
N CYS A 54 10.47 -5.06 11.94
CA CYS A 54 11.67 -5.48 12.67
C CYS A 54 12.80 -4.45 12.69
N GLY A 55 12.73 -3.38 11.88
CA GLY A 55 13.74 -2.31 11.86
C GLY A 55 15.05 -2.67 11.14
N TYR A 56 15.11 -3.81 10.45
CA TYR A 56 16.29 -4.26 9.73
C TYR A 56 16.29 -3.83 8.24
N TYR A 57 17.49 -3.54 7.74
CA TYR A 57 17.80 -3.32 6.32
C TYR A 57 19.15 -3.95 6.00
N ASN A 58 19.20 -4.79 4.96
CA ASN A 58 20.41 -5.52 4.54
C ASN A 58 21.15 -6.23 5.69
N GLY A 59 20.41 -6.91 6.56
CA GLY A 59 20.97 -7.66 7.70
C GLY A 59 21.44 -6.81 8.89
N LYS A 60 21.39 -5.48 8.78
CA LYS A 60 21.75 -4.56 9.88
C LYS A 60 20.51 -3.97 10.52
N GLN A 61 20.53 -3.84 11.84
CA GLN A 61 19.49 -3.14 12.58
C GLN A 61 19.71 -1.63 12.43
N VAL A 62 18.79 -0.96 11.74
CA VAL A 62 18.87 0.49 11.47
C VAL A 62 17.96 1.27 12.41
N VAL A 63 16.82 0.67 12.79
CA VAL A 63 15.85 1.26 13.71
C VAL A 63 15.58 0.30 14.85
N THR A 64 15.67 0.78 16.09
CA THR A 64 15.23 0.06 17.28
C THR A 64 13.71 0.14 17.41
N VAL A 65 13.01 -0.81 16.80
CA VAL A 65 11.56 -0.94 16.95
C VAL A 65 11.29 -1.66 18.27
N LYS A 66 10.70 -0.98 19.26
CA LYS A 66 10.25 -1.64 20.50
C LYS A 66 9.10 -2.58 20.16
N SER A 67 9.33 -3.88 20.23
CA SER A 67 8.28 -4.89 20.11
C SER A 67 7.38 -4.83 21.35
N THR A 68 6.11 -4.46 21.18
CA THR A 68 5.09 -4.75 22.18
C THR A 68 4.77 -6.24 22.08
N SER A 69 5.40 -7.06 22.93
CA SER A 69 5.24 -8.51 22.97
C SER A 69 3.80 -8.91 23.28
N LYS A 70 3.24 -9.82 22.48
CA LYS A 70 2.20 -10.75 22.93
C LYS A 70 2.74 -12.15 22.68
N GLU A 71 3.34 -12.73 23.72
CA GLU A 71 3.60 -14.15 23.82
C GLU A 71 2.24 -14.84 24.04
N THR A 72 1.91 -15.81 23.20
CA THR A 72 1.08 -16.94 23.64
C THR A 72 1.99 -18.14 23.62
N VAL A 73 2.65 -18.38 24.76
CA VAL A 73 3.18 -19.69 25.08
C VAL A 73 1.96 -20.62 25.13
N VAL A 74 1.95 -21.65 24.29
CA VAL A 74 1.09 -22.81 24.49
C VAL A 74 2.03 -24.00 24.60
N ASP A 75 2.43 -24.27 25.84
CA ASP A 75 2.96 -25.57 26.26
C ASP A 75 1.76 -26.47 26.59
N ALA A 76 1.53 -27.49 25.77
CA ALA A 76 0.90 -28.79 26.09
C ALA A 76 0.95 -29.69 24.85
#